data_AF-A0A0P7YNE3-F1
#
_entry.id   AF-A0A0P7YNE3-F1
#
_cell.length_a   1.000
_cell.length_b   1.000
_cell.length_c   1.000
_cell.angle_alpha   90.00
_cell.angle_beta   90.00
_cell.angle_gamma   90.00
#
_symmetry.space_group_name_H-M   'P 1'
#
loop_
_entity.id
_entity.type
_entity.pdbx_description
1 polymer ?
#
loop_
_entity_poly.entity_id
_entity_poly.type
_entity_poly.pdbx_seq_one_letter_code
_entity_poly.pdbx_strand_id
1 'polypeptide(L)'
;MDAPNQRGAVPDARQMIDSTVIPAPIGQRAQKGGAETTDPTDPADLRARCTGRSRGGLTTKIHAVTDARGLPITLKLTAGQAHDRRSAEAMPGSVGPGQTLLADAGCDSNRRRDHRAGIGATAHIRPIPRRAAPSPPDRAAWRRRTRIERFFSKLKHHGAIATRYEKHDTNLPARVKRAASRIRLRVSGSVA
;
A
#
# COMPACT_ATOMS: atom_id res chain seq x y z
N MET A 1 -28.66 -22.75 31.51
CA MET A 1 -27.33 -22.10 31.40
C MET A 1 -27.04 -21.98 29.92
N ASP A 2 -27.55 -20.92 29.30
CA ASP A 2 -27.37 -20.68 27.88
C ASP A 2 -25.97 -20.10 27.61
N ALA A 3 -25.28 -20.72 26.65
CA ALA A 3 -23.98 -20.26 26.18
C ALA A 3 -24.08 -18.82 25.68
N PRO A 4 -23.11 -17.93 25.99
CA PRO A 4 -23.14 -16.57 25.49
C PRO A 4 -23.00 -16.57 23.97
N ASN A 5 -24.09 -16.11 23.36
CA ASN A 5 -24.28 -15.73 21.97
C ASN A 5 -23.04 -15.04 21.35
N GLN A 6 -22.37 -15.69 20.41
CA GLN A 6 -21.21 -15.15 19.68
C GLN A 6 -21.58 -14.11 18.59
N ARG A 7 -22.74 -13.44 18.70
CA ARG A 7 -23.18 -12.37 17.76
C ARG A 7 -22.58 -11.00 18.10
N GLY A 8 -21.29 -10.97 18.38
CA GLY A 8 -20.53 -9.75 18.69
C GLY A 8 -19.06 -9.84 18.33
N ALA A 9 -18.67 -10.76 17.42
CA ALA A 9 -17.28 -10.85 16.96
C ALA A 9 -16.86 -9.51 16.34
N VAL A 10 -15.99 -8.78 17.04
CA VAL A 10 -15.28 -7.61 16.50
C VAL A 10 -14.75 -8.03 15.13
N PRO A 11 -15.07 -7.32 14.03
CA PRO A 11 -14.63 -7.72 12.70
C PRO A 11 -13.12 -7.91 12.75
N ASP A 12 -12.68 -9.15 12.50
CA ASP A 12 -11.30 -9.63 12.39
C ASP A 12 -10.33 -8.44 12.40
N ALA A 13 -9.87 -8.04 13.59
CA ALA A 13 -9.33 -6.70 13.84
C ALA A 13 -7.90 -6.62 13.32
N ARG A 14 -7.74 -6.78 12.02
CA ARG A 14 -6.48 -6.85 11.31
C ARG A 14 -6.42 -5.80 10.21
N GLN A 15 -5.22 -5.29 9.99
CA GLN A 15 -4.89 -4.49 8.83
C GLN A 15 -3.75 -5.15 8.07
N MET A 16 -3.75 -5.00 6.76
CA MET A 16 -2.69 -5.48 5.87
C MET A 16 -2.02 -4.30 5.19
N ILE A 17 -0.70 -4.33 5.13
CA ILE A 17 0.10 -3.33 4.42
C ILE A 17 0.95 -4.02 3.38
N ASP A 18 0.82 -3.55 2.14
CA ASP A 18 1.56 -4.05 1.00
C ASP A 18 1.63 -2.94 -0.06
N SER A 19 2.42 -3.16 -1.10
CA SER A 19 2.60 -2.23 -2.20
C SER A 19 2.54 -2.92 -3.56
N THR A 20 2.28 -2.16 -4.60
CA THR A 20 2.37 -2.63 -5.97
C THR A 20 3.02 -1.60 -6.86
N VAL A 21 3.75 -2.06 -7.87
CA VAL A 21 4.42 -1.20 -8.85
C VAL A 21 3.55 -1.09 -10.10
N ILE A 22 3.49 0.13 -10.65
CA ILE A 22 2.96 0.43 -11.99
C ILE A 22 4.04 1.15 -12.82
N PRO A 23 4.04 1.00 -14.16
CA PRO A 23 4.87 1.80 -15.06
C PRO A 23 4.62 3.29 -14.87
N ALA A 24 5.53 4.11 -15.37
CA ALA A 24 5.39 5.55 -15.41
C ALA A 24 5.82 6.11 -16.77
N PRO A 25 5.06 7.04 -17.35
CA PRO A 25 5.47 7.70 -18.57
C PRO A 25 6.68 8.61 -18.30
N ILE A 26 7.60 8.65 -19.26
CA ILE A 26 8.56 9.76 -19.38
C ILE A 26 7.72 11.00 -19.65
N GLY A 27 7.86 12.04 -18.82
CA GLY A 27 7.14 13.29 -19.07
C GLY A 27 7.57 13.84 -20.43
N GLN A 28 6.62 14.11 -21.34
CA GLN A 28 6.91 15.01 -22.45
C GLN A 28 6.73 16.45 -21.94
N ARG A 29 7.62 17.34 -22.40
CA ARG A 29 7.63 18.79 -22.11
C ARG A 29 6.21 19.33 -22.02
N ALA A 30 5.88 20.00 -20.91
CA ALA A 30 4.82 20.99 -20.96
C ALA A 30 5.33 22.11 -21.90
N GLN A 31 4.72 22.28 -23.07
CA GLN A 31 4.91 23.53 -23.82
C GLN A 31 4.16 24.61 -23.05
N LYS A 32 4.88 25.46 -22.31
CA LYS A 32 4.37 26.75 -21.89
C LYS A 32 5.52 27.75 -21.84
N GLY A 33 5.28 28.91 -22.42
CA GLY A 33 6.29 29.94 -22.69
C GLY A 33 7.08 30.33 -21.44
N GLY A 34 8.38 30.56 -21.66
CA GLY A 34 9.22 31.40 -20.80
C GLY A 34 9.40 30.95 -19.36
N ALA A 35 9.98 29.77 -19.11
CA ALA A 35 10.74 29.50 -17.88
C ALA A 35 11.72 28.35 -18.10
N GLU A 36 12.81 28.38 -17.34
CA GLU A 36 13.99 27.51 -17.40
C GLU A 36 13.67 26.01 -17.57
N THR A 37 14.38 25.37 -18.49
CA THR A 37 14.11 24.00 -18.94
C THR A 37 14.72 22.97 -17.99
N THR A 38 13.99 22.54 -16.98
CA THR A 38 14.40 21.40 -16.14
C THR A 38 14.31 20.10 -16.94
N ASP A 39 15.36 19.26 -16.89
CA ASP A 39 15.38 17.93 -17.50
C ASP A 39 14.16 17.12 -17.03
N PRO A 40 13.29 16.59 -17.91
CA PRO A 40 12.11 15.79 -17.53
C PRO A 40 12.47 14.46 -16.85
N THR A 41 13.76 14.13 -16.80
CA THR A 41 14.32 12.98 -16.10
C THR A 41 15.13 13.38 -14.86
N ASP A 42 15.12 14.67 -14.50
CA ASP A 42 15.72 15.21 -13.28
C ASP A 42 15.18 14.46 -12.05
N PRO A 43 16.07 13.98 -11.16
CA PRO A 43 15.65 13.23 -9.99
C PRO A 43 14.70 13.96 -9.04
N ALA A 44 14.74 15.30 -8.94
CA ALA A 44 13.84 16.06 -8.08
C ALA A 44 12.44 16.14 -8.67
N ASP A 45 12.33 16.47 -9.97
CA ASP A 45 11.06 16.44 -10.70
C ASP A 45 10.42 15.05 -10.63
N LEU A 46 11.16 13.99 -10.98
CA LEU A 46 10.63 12.62 -10.91
C LEU A 46 10.08 12.29 -9.53
N ARG A 47 10.74 12.70 -8.44
CA ARG A 47 10.27 12.47 -7.06
C ARG A 47 9.00 13.25 -6.74
N ALA A 48 8.91 14.53 -7.13
CA ALA A 48 7.69 15.33 -7.00
C ALA A 48 6.52 14.61 -7.69
N ARG A 49 6.82 13.98 -8.81
CA ARG A 49 5.89 13.18 -9.61
C ARG A 49 5.61 11.78 -9.09
N CYS A 50 6.11 11.38 -7.91
CA CYS A 50 6.06 9.99 -7.43
C CYS A 50 6.57 8.98 -8.49
N THR A 51 7.52 9.40 -9.32
CA THR A 51 8.12 8.63 -10.41
C THR A 51 9.55 8.27 -10.06
N GLY A 52 9.98 7.09 -10.49
CA GLY A 52 11.24 6.54 -10.07
C GLY A 52 11.92 5.64 -11.09
N ARG A 53 13.24 5.72 -11.21
CA ARG A 53 14.02 4.87 -12.11
C ARG A 53 14.16 3.46 -11.52
N SER A 54 13.88 2.45 -12.35
CA SER A 54 14.08 1.04 -12.04
C SER A 54 14.73 0.34 -13.25
N ARG A 55 15.13 -0.93 -13.11
CA ARG A 55 15.66 -1.72 -14.22
C ARG A 55 14.67 -1.88 -15.38
N GLY A 56 13.36 -1.79 -15.12
CA GLY A 56 12.29 -1.86 -16.11
C GLY A 56 11.80 -0.50 -16.62
N GLY A 57 12.56 0.58 -16.39
CA GLY A 57 12.18 1.94 -16.75
C GLY A 57 11.58 2.73 -15.58
N LEU A 58 10.88 3.81 -15.90
CA LEU A 58 10.24 4.67 -14.90
C LEU A 58 9.02 3.96 -14.30
N THR A 59 8.88 4.04 -12.98
CA THR A 59 7.81 3.37 -12.22
C THR A 59 7.32 4.20 -11.04
N THR A 60 6.11 3.88 -10.59
CA THR A 60 5.48 4.43 -9.38
C THR A 60 5.02 3.27 -8.51
N LYS A 61 5.20 3.40 -7.20
CA LYS A 61 4.64 2.47 -6.21
C LYS A 61 3.34 3.00 -5.64
N ILE A 62 2.33 2.16 -5.62
CA ILE A 62 1.08 2.36 -4.88
C ILE A 62 1.17 1.52 -3.61
N HIS A 63 1.19 2.17 -2.46
CA HIS A 63 1.12 1.52 -1.16
C HIS A 63 -0.30 1.59 -0.62
N ALA A 64 -0.75 0.52 0.02
CA ALA A 64 -2.07 0.47 0.63
C ALA A 64 -2.01 -0.11 2.04
N VAL A 65 -2.78 0.49 2.93
CA VAL A 65 -3.26 -0.13 4.17
C VAL A 65 -4.69 -0.56 3.91
N THR A 66 -5.03 -1.82 4.19
CA THR A 66 -6.38 -2.36 4.01
C THR A 66 -6.90 -2.99 5.29
N ASP A 67 -8.22 -3.06 5.44
CA ASP A 67 -8.88 -3.85 6.49
C ASP A 67 -8.77 -5.36 6.21
N ALA A 68 -9.30 -6.19 7.11
CA ALA A 68 -9.30 -7.64 6.99
C ALA A 68 -9.95 -8.21 5.72
N ARG A 69 -10.81 -7.45 5.05
CA ARG A 69 -11.51 -7.83 3.81
C ARG A 69 -10.74 -7.39 2.57
N GLY A 70 -9.65 -6.63 2.73
CA GLY A 70 -8.88 -6.04 1.65
C GLY A 70 -9.46 -4.70 1.18
N LEU A 71 -10.28 -4.03 1.99
CA LEU A 71 -10.80 -2.70 1.66
C LEU A 71 -9.79 -1.63 2.06
N PRO A 72 -9.49 -0.66 1.17
CA PRO A 72 -8.49 0.35 1.44
C PRO A 72 -8.91 1.29 2.59
N ILE A 73 -7.96 1.54 3.49
CA ILE A 73 -8.02 2.51 4.59
C ILE A 73 -7.15 3.72 4.23
N THR A 74 -5.88 3.46 3.88
CA THR A 74 -4.90 4.50 3.54
C THR A 74 -4.20 4.12 2.24
N LEU A 75 -3.95 5.13 1.40
CA LEU A 75 -3.24 4.98 0.13
C LEU A 75 -2.12 6.01 0.06
N LYS A 76 -0.95 5.58 -0.41
CA LYS A 76 0.21 6.45 -0.60
C LYS A 76 0.90 6.12 -1.91
N LEU A 77 1.31 7.15 -2.64
CA LEU A 77 2.16 6.98 -3.83
C LEU A 77 3.60 7.37 -3.49
N THR A 78 4.54 6.66 -4.09
CA THR A 78 5.96 7.03 -4.04
C THR A 78 6.63 6.72 -5.37
N ALA A 79 7.81 7.30 -5.58
CA ALA A 79 8.71 6.88 -6.63
C ALA A 79 8.98 5.37 -6.59
N GLY A 80 9.16 4.75 -7.76
CA GLY A 80 9.35 3.30 -7.91
C GLY A 80 10.49 2.71 -7.09
N GLN A 81 11.65 3.38 -7.02
CA GLN A 81 12.80 2.92 -6.21
C GLN A 81 12.63 3.13 -4.70
N ALA A 82 11.55 3.77 -4.23
CA ALA A 82 11.37 4.02 -2.81
C ALA A 82 11.27 2.70 -2.03
N HIS A 83 11.95 2.64 -0.89
CA HIS A 83 11.93 1.47 -0.01
C HIS A 83 10.59 1.35 0.70
N ASP A 84 9.99 0.16 0.65
CA ASP A 84 8.67 -0.12 1.25
C ASP A 84 8.69 0.10 2.77
N ARG A 85 9.82 -0.20 3.42
CA ARG A 85 10.07 0.08 4.84
C ARG A 85 9.72 1.51 5.24
N ARG A 86 10.20 2.51 4.49
CA ARG A 86 9.95 3.93 4.80
C ARG A 86 8.49 4.31 4.59
N SER A 87 7.89 3.80 3.51
CA SER A 87 6.47 4.03 3.24
C SER A 87 5.60 3.43 4.33
N ALA A 88 5.92 2.24 4.79
CA ALA A 88 5.14 1.51 5.77
C ALA A 88 5.30 2.04 7.20
N GLU A 89 6.47 2.62 7.54
CA GLU A 89 6.65 3.41 8.77
C GLU A 89 5.80 4.69 8.75
N ALA A 90 5.72 5.36 7.60
CA ALA A 90 4.88 6.55 7.41
C ALA A 90 3.39 6.25 7.27
N MET A 91 3.00 4.97 7.23
CA MET A 91 1.60 4.52 7.18
C MET A 91 1.34 3.59 8.36
N PRO A 92 1.17 4.13 9.57
CA PRO A 92 0.94 3.30 10.75
C PRO A 92 -0.43 2.58 10.71
N GLY A 93 -1.31 2.86 9.75
CA GLY A 93 -2.67 2.37 9.80
C GLY A 93 -3.36 2.82 11.09
N SER A 94 -4.42 2.11 11.49
CA SER A 94 -5.15 2.37 12.73
C SER A 94 -5.20 1.16 13.66
N VAL A 95 -4.19 0.29 13.56
CA VAL A 95 -4.05 -0.91 14.40
C VAL A 95 -3.74 -0.50 15.85
N GLY A 96 -4.63 -0.82 16.78
CA GLY A 96 -4.50 -0.60 18.22
C GLY A 96 -4.31 -1.88 19.05
N PRO A 97 -4.51 -1.81 20.37
CA PRO A 97 -4.34 -2.96 21.27
C PRO A 97 -5.18 -4.18 20.87
N GLY A 98 -4.58 -5.38 20.91
CA GLY A 98 -5.22 -6.64 20.53
C GLY A 98 -5.45 -6.82 19.02
N GLN A 99 -5.10 -5.81 18.21
CA GLN A 99 -5.26 -5.86 16.76
C GLN A 99 -3.98 -6.33 16.06
N THR A 100 -4.14 -6.83 14.84
CA THR A 100 -3.06 -7.46 14.09
C THR A 100 -2.65 -6.64 12.86
N LEU A 101 -1.35 -6.49 12.63
CA LEU A 101 -0.79 -5.95 11.39
C LEU A 101 -0.09 -7.05 10.59
N LEU A 102 -0.53 -7.27 9.35
CA LEU A 102 0.13 -8.13 8.39
C LEU A 102 0.95 -7.30 7.39
N ALA A 103 2.21 -7.65 7.17
CA ALA A 103 3.02 -6.96 6.16
C ALA A 103 4.10 -7.86 5.53
N ASP A 104 4.60 -7.44 4.37
CA ASP A 104 5.65 -8.13 3.64
C ASP A 104 7.05 -7.95 4.23
N ALA A 105 8.04 -8.60 3.62
CA ALA A 105 9.43 -8.46 4.07
C ALA A 105 9.99 -7.06 3.77
N GLY A 106 9.56 -6.41 2.68
CA GLY A 106 9.96 -5.03 2.37
C GLY A 106 9.57 -4.04 3.47
N CYS A 107 8.53 -4.38 4.23
CA CYS A 107 7.98 -3.67 5.37
C CYS A 107 8.62 -3.96 6.74
N ASP A 108 9.60 -4.88 6.81
CA ASP A 108 10.21 -5.32 8.07
C ASP A 108 11.20 -4.30 8.63
N SER A 109 10.95 -3.85 9.86
CA SER A 109 11.89 -3.03 10.64
C SER A 109 11.68 -3.26 12.13
N ASN A 110 12.77 -3.16 12.92
CA ASN A 110 12.68 -3.25 14.38
C ASN A 110 11.79 -2.14 14.91
N ARG A 111 12.04 -0.89 14.50
CA ARG A 111 11.22 0.28 14.83
C ARG A 111 9.72 0.02 14.68
N ARG A 112 9.29 -0.63 13.60
CA ARG A 112 7.88 -0.92 13.36
C ARG A 112 7.35 -2.02 14.29
N ARG A 113 8.11 -3.09 14.51
CA ARG A 113 7.73 -4.16 15.43
C ARG A 113 7.65 -3.64 16.86
N ASP A 114 8.65 -2.88 17.29
CA ASP A 114 8.74 -2.26 18.62
C ASP A 114 7.59 -1.28 18.84
N HIS A 115 7.30 -0.43 17.84
CA HIS A 115 6.14 0.47 17.91
C HIS A 115 4.82 -0.29 18.04
N ARG A 116 4.64 -1.41 17.33
CA ARG A 116 3.41 -2.24 17.45
C ARG A 116 3.31 -2.92 18.80
N ALA A 117 4.40 -3.51 19.27
CA ALA A 117 4.45 -4.10 20.59
C ALA A 117 4.13 -3.06 21.69
N GLY A 118 4.69 -1.85 21.58
CA GLY A 118 4.46 -0.75 22.52
C GLY A 118 3.01 -0.27 22.60
N ILE A 119 2.21 -0.45 21.54
CA ILE A 119 0.76 -0.14 21.54
C ILE A 119 -0.11 -1.39 21.76
N GLY A 120 0.47 -2.52 22.13
CA GLY A 120 -0.25 -3.78 22.36
C GLY A 120 -0.80 -4.45 21.10
N ALA A 121 -0.25 -4.13 19.92
CA ALA A 121 -0.64 -4.71 18.65
C ALA A 121 0.31 -5.85 18.21
N THR A 122 -0.25 -6.88 17.59
CA THR A 122 0.53 -8.01 17.06
C THR A 122 1.01 -7.71 15.64
N ALA A 123 2.32 -7.79 15.39
CA ALA A 123 2.90 -7.57 14.06
C ALA A 123 3.34 -8.88 13.39
N HIS A 124 2.51 -9.41 12.50
CA HIS A 124 2.84 -10.54 11.63
C HIS A 124 3.49 -10.04 10.33
N ILE A 125 4.77 -9.69 10.44
CA ILE A 125 5.57 -9.22 9.31
C ILE A 125 6.51 -10.34 8.88
N ARG A 126 6.55 -10.65 7.58
CA ARG A 126 7.52 -11.62 7.04
C ARG A 126 8.95 -11.12 7.34
N PRO A 127 9.84 -11.94 7.91
CA PRO A 127 11.20 -11.50 8.20
C PRO A 127 12.00 -11.28 6.90
N ILE A 128 12.85 -10.27 6.87
CA ILE A 128 13.88 -10.15 5.82
C ILE A 128 14.95 -11.24 6.00
N PRO A 129 15.61 -11.71 4.91
CA PRO A 129 16.58 -12.81 5.00
C PRO A 129 17.73 -12.59 5.98
N ARG A 130 18.16 -11.33 6.13
CA ARG A 130 19.27 -10.91 7.01
C ARG A 130 18.86 -10.59 8.46
N ARG A 131 17.63 -10.88 8.86
CA ARG A 131 17.17 -10.60 10.24
C ARG A 131 17.89 -11.56 11.21
N ALA A 132 18.51 -10.99 12.24
CA ALA A 132 19.29 -11.77 13.23
C ALA A 132 18.43 -12.79 14.00
N ALA A 133 17.20 -12.43 14.38
CA ALA A 133 16.26 -13.30 15.06
C ALA A 133 14.92 -13.35 14.30
N PRO A 134 14.80 -14.21 13.27
CA PRO A 134 13.57 -14.33 12.50
C PRO A 134 12.53 -15.16 13.27
N SER A 135 11.31 -14.64 13.39
CA SER A 135 10.18 -15.43 13.88
C SER A 135 9.69 -16.39 12.78
N PRO A 136 9.22 -17.61 13.13
CA PRO A 136 8.64 -18.52 12.15
C PRO A 136 7.44 -17.89 11.42
N PRO A 137 7.31 -18.10 10.09
CA PRO A 137 6.18 -17.57 9.35
C PRO A 137 4.89 -18.32 9.73
N ASP A 138 3.92 -17.60 10.30
CA ASP A 138 2.55 -18.12 10.46
C ASP A 138 1.86 -18.21 9.09
N ARG A 139 1.76 -19.43 8.57
CA ARG A 139 1.14 -19.70 7.27
C ARG A 139 -0.35 -19.36 7.24
N ALA A 140 -1.08 -19.55 8.34
CA ALA A 140 -2.51 -19.26 8.39
C ALA A 140 -2.75 -17.75 8.39
N ALA A 141 -1.96 -16.99 9.14
CA ALA A 141 -1.93 -15.53 9.04
C ALA A 141 -1.56 -15.06 7.63
N TRP A 142 -0.56 -15.69 7.02
CA TRP A 142 -0.07 -15.30 5.72
C TRP A 142 -1.08 -15.51 4.58
N ARG A 143 -1.86 -16.59 4.61
CA ARG A 143 -2.94 -16.85 3.62
C ARG A 143 -3.95 -15.71 3.52
N ARG A 144 -4.13 -14.90 4.57
CA ARG A 144 -5.06 -13.77 4.57
C ARG A 144 -4.58 -12.62 3.68
N ARG A 145 -3.29 -12.53 3.36
CA ARG A 145 -2.71 -11.48 2.50
C ARG A 145 -3.29 -11.48 1.08
N THR A 146 -3.83 -12.60 0.60
CA THR A 146 -4.52 -12.66 -0.69
C THR A 146 -5.66 -11.62 -0.81
N ARG A 147 -6.21 -11.12 0.31
CA ARG A 147 -7.21 -10.04 0.31
C ARG A 147 -6.62 -8.71 -0.21
N ILE A 148 -5.44 -8.29 0.27
CA ILE A 148 -4.78 -7.06 -0.22
C ILE A 148 -4.21 -7.26 -1.63
N GLU A 149 -3.74 -8.45 -1.96
CA GLU A 149 -3.29 -8.78 -3.33
C GLU A 149 -4.44 -8.64 -4.33
N ARG A 150 -5.62 -9.20 -3.99
CA ARG A 150 -6.85 -9.04 -4.80
C ARG A 150 -7.28 -7.57 -4.91
N PHE A 151 -7.07 -6.75 -3.89
CA PHE A 151 -7.32 -5.32 -3.97
C PHE A 151 -6.43 -4.68 -5.04
N PHE A 152 -5.13 -4.97 -5.05
CA PHE A 152 -4.24 -4.47 -6.10
C PHE A 152 -4.57 -4.99 -7.49
N SER A 153 -4.95 -6.27 -7.63
CA SER A 153 -5.41 -6.81 -8.92
C SER A 153 -6.62 -6.04 -9.43
N LYS A 154 -7.64 -5.81 -8.58
CA LYS A 154 -8.81 -4.99 -8.92
C LYS A 154 -8.44 -3.55 -9.27
N LEU A 155 -7.49 -2.97 -8.54
CA LEU A 155 -6.99 -1.62 -8.81
C LEU A 155 -6.34 -1.53 -10.19
N LYS A 156 -5.58 -2.56 -10.58
CA LYS A 156 -4.94 -2.68 -11.90
C LYS A 156 -5.89 -3.05 -13.03
N HIS A 157 -7.12 -3.47 -12.77
CA HIS A 157 -8.13 -3.60 -13.83
C HIS A 157 -8.54 -2.22 -14.38
N HIS A 158 -8.31 -1.14 -13.64
CA HIS A 158 -8.48 0.21 -14.16
C HIS A 158 -7.28 0.56 -15.06
N GLY A 159 -7.45 0.40 -16.37
CA GLY A 159 -6.38 0.57 -17.36
C GLY A 159 -5.58 1.86 -17.21
N ALA A 160 -6.25 3.00 -16.95
CA ALA A 160 -5.59 4.30 -16.72
C ALA A 160 -4.63 4.31 -15.50
N ILE A 161 -4.88 3.46 -14.48
CA ILE A 161 -3.98 3.26 -13.35
C ILE A 161 -2.87 2.29 -13.74
N ALA A 162 -3.22 1.16 -14.36
CA ALA A 162 -2.26 0.12 -14.73
C ALA A 162 -1.16 0.63 -15.67
N THR A 163 -1.50 1.53 -16.58
CA THR A 163 -0.55 2.15 -17.52
C THR A 163 -0.01 3.50 -17.05
N ARG A 164 -0.48 4.00 -15.89
CA ARG A 164 -0.20 5.35 -15.38
C ARG A 164 -0.38 6.42 -16.47
N TYR A 165 -1.57 6.46 -17.08
CA TYR A 165 -1.87 7.44 -18.12
C TYR A 165 -1.80 8.89 -17.59
N GLU A 166 -2.04 9.09 -16.29
CA GLU A 166 -1.97 10.41 -15.67
C GLU A 166 -0.55 10.97 -15.66
N LYS A 167 -0.38 12.05 -16.43
CA LYS A 167 0.88 12.78 -16.54
C LYS A 167 1.14 13.69 -15.34
N HIS A 168 0.07 14.21 -14.72
CA HIS A 168 0.12 15.14 -13.60
C HIS A 168 0.03 14.42 -12.25
N ASP A 169 0.82 14.90 -11.30
CA ASP A 169 1.09 14.21 -10.04
C ASP A 169 -0.04 14.32 -9.05
N THR A 170 -0.85 15.37 -9.19
CA THR A 170 -2.07 15.59 -8.42
C THR A 170 -3.20 14.66 -8.87
N ASN A 171 -3.22 14.29 -10.16
CA ASN A 171 -4.32 13.52 -10.72
C ASN A 171 -4.22 12.03 -10.43
N LEU A 172 -3.01 11.46 -10.44
CA LEU A 172 -2.84 10.02 -10.19
C LEU A 172 -3.35 9.61 -8.78
N PRO A 173 -3.01 10.30 -7.68
CA PRO A 173 -3.62 10.04 -6.36
C PRO A 173 -5.15 10.12 -6.40
N ALA A 174 -5.72 11.12 -7.09
CA ALA A 174 -7.16 11.29 -7.20
C ALA A 174 -7.82 10.11 -7.94
N ARG A 175 -7.20 9.62 -9.03
CA ARG A 175 -7.69 8.45 -9.76
C ARG A 175 -7.59 7.16 -8.96
N VAL A 176 -6.47 6.96 -8.27
CA VAL A 176 -6.26 5.81 -7.39
C VAL A 176 -7.30 5.82 -6.27
N LYS A 177 -7.54 6.97 -5.62
CA LYS A 177 -8.60 7.13 -4.60
C LYS A 177 -9.99 6.88 -5.18
N ARG A 178 -10.32 7.41 -6.36
CA ARG A 178 -11.62 7.19 -7.01
C ARG A 178 -11.86 5.71 -7.34
N ALA A 179 -10.86 5.03 -7.88
CA ALA A 179 -10.93 3.59 -8.15
C ALA A 179 -11.07 2.77 -6.86
N ALA A 180 -10.28 3.08 -5.83
CA ALA A 180 -10.37 2.48 -4.51
C ALA A 180 -11.76 2.62 -3.89
N SER A 181 -12.38 3.80 -3.96
CA SER A 181 -13.76 4.03 -3.50
C SER A 181 -14.76 3.15 -4.26
N ARG A 182 -14.63 3.02 -5.58
CA ARG A 182 -15.49 2.13 -6.38
C ARG A 182 -15.33 0.66 -5.98
N ILE A 183 -14.10 0.21 -5.74
CA ILE A 183 -13.83 -1.15 -5.26
C ILE A 183 -14.49 -1.38 -3.90
N ARG A 184 -14.39 -0.40 -2.99
CA ARG A 184 -15.02 -0.45 -1.67
C ARG A 184 -16.55 -0.58 -1.77
N LEU A 185 -17.18 0.29 -2.56
CA LEU A 185 -18.62 0.33 -2.75
C LEU A 185 -19.18 -0.98 -3.33
N ARG A 186 -18.46 -1.61 -4.27
CA ARG A 186 -18.86 -2.91 -4.83
C ARG A 186 -18.84 -4.05 -3.80
N VAL A 187 -17.90 -4.01 -2.85
CA VAL A 187 -17.81 -5.03 -1.81
C VAL A 187 -18.83 -4.80 -0.71
N SER A 188 -19.15 -3.55 -0.37
CA SER A 188 -20.16 -3.23 0.64
C SER A 188 -21.60 -3.40 0.12
N GLY A 189 -21.85 -3.11 -1.16
CA GLY A 189 -23.18 -3.27 -1.77
C GLY A 189 -23.56 -4.71 -2.12
N SER A 190 -22.62 -5.66 -2.02
CA SER A 190 -22.88 -7.09 -2.22
C SER A 190 -23.24 -7.83 -0.92
N VAL A 191 -23.30 -7.10 0.20
CA VAL A 191 -23.64 -7.60 1.55
C VAL A 191 -25.00 -7.03 2.01
N ALA A 192 -25.75 -6.41 1.10
CA ALA A 192 -27.12 -5.94 1.30
C ALA A 192 -28.10 -6.87 0.58
#